data_AF-A0A6C0TIZ5-F1
#
_entry.id   AF-A0A6C0TIZ5-F1
#
_cell.length_a   1.000
_cell.length_b   1.000
_cell.length_c   1.000
_cell.angle_alpha   90.00
_cell.angle_beta   90.00
_cell.angle_gamma   90.00
#
_symmetry.space_group_name_H-M   'P 1'
#
loop_
_entity.id
_entity.type
_entity.pdbx_description
1 polymer ?
#
loop_
_entity_poly.entity_id
_entity_poly.type
_entity_poly.pdbx_seq_one_letter_code
_entity_poly.pdbx_strand_id
1 'polypeptide(L)'
;GDSAGGSAKQARDRKTQAILPLKGKILNVEKARFDKMLGSQEVATLIKALGCGIGAEDYNPNKTRYHKIILMTDADVDGSHIRTLLLTFFYRQMPELVERGHLYIAQPPLYKVKKGKQETYLKDEDALAECLGNIGLEGACIYLNNDNVISGQVLANYYELYQKSQKVIKKYTKTYPEKLLRVMVYGTKYVDESTDISQWWQKIVENCNQKALAYERFKLIETKDIDEDGKEIISYGVNHYINGYDTDYIVKSSFFSTKDYEDLVTYGNVLSDIYFGGAYVERGGKKEYVDDFESAIDWLLKEAR
;
A
#
# COMPACT_ATOMS: atom_id res chain seq x y z
N GLY A 1 19.59 0.81 22.55
CA GLY A 1 19.37 1.33 23.90
C GLY A 1 18.38 0.47 24.65
N ASP A 2 17.61 1.07 25.55
CA ASP A 2 16.75 0.33 26.48
C ASP A 2 15.55 -0.35 25.80
N SER A 3 15.08 0.18 24.66
CA SER A 3 13.95 -0.38 23.88
C SER A 3 14.17 -1.86 23.47
N ALA A 4 15.38 -2.22 23.03
CA ALA A 4 15.67 -3.56 22.50
C ALA A 4 17.05 -4.13 22.89
N GLY A 5 17.91 -3.37 23.56
CA GLY A 5 19.30 -3.76 23.81
C GLY A 5 19.44 -4.95 24.76
N GLY A 6 18.57 -5.04 25.77
CA GLY A 6 18.55 -6.14 26.73
C GLY A 6 18.11 -7.46 26.09
N SER A 7 16.94 -7.45 25.45
CA SER A 7 16.37 -8.62 24.76
C SER A 7 17.29 -9.11 23.64
N ALA A 8 17.82 -8.20 22.82
CA ALA A 8 18.72 -8.57 21.74
C ALA A 8 20.04 -9.19 22.27
N LYS A 9 20.61 -8.64 23.34
CA LYS A 9 21.83 -9.20 23.97
C LYS A 9 21.62 -10.61 24.53
N GLN A 10 20.42 -10.89 25.05
CA GLN A 10 20.06 -12.21 25.57
C GLN A 10 19.80 -13.22 24.46
N ALA A 11 19.13 -12.81 23.38
CA ALA A 11 18.73 -13.69 22.29
C ALA A 11 19.81 -13.92 21.21
N ARG A 12 20.88 -13.11 21.18
CA ARG A 12 21.88 -13.19 20.10
C ARG A 12 22.63 -14.51 20.06
N ASP A 13 22.97 -14.95 18.85
CA ASP A 13 24.00 -15.96 18.66
C ASP A 13 25.38 -15.34 18.91
N ARG A 14 26.04 -15.76 19.99
CA ARG A 14 27.36 -15.24 20.39
C ARG A 14 28.47 -15.56 19.38
N LYS A 15 28.29 -16.56 18.51
CA LYS A 15 29.29 -16.94 17.51
C LYS A 15 29.34 -15.96 16.33
N THR A 16 28.17 -15.45 15.93
CA THR A 16 28.01 -14.75 14.65
C THR A 16 27.47 -13.32 14.79
N GLN A 17 26.86 -12.97 15.92
CA GLN A 17 26.17 -11.69 16.09
C GLN A 17 26.82 -10.81 17.15
N ALA A 18 27.22 -9.60 16.74
CA ALA A 18 27.62 -8.52 17.63
C ALA A 18 26.48 -7.48 17.72
N ILE A 19 26.28 -6.92 18.92
CA ILE A 19 25.24 -5.92 19.17
C ILE A 19 25.90 -4.68 19.77
N LEU A 20 25.68 -3.54 19.12
CA LEU A 20 26.06 -2.23 19.62
C LEU A 20 24.81 -1.47 20.10
N PRO A 21 24.53 -1.39 21.41
CA PRO A 21 23.41 -0.62 21.90
C PRO A 21 23.75 0.88 21.88
N LEU A 22 23.00 1.65 21.08
CA LEU A 22 23.08 3.11 21.08
C LEU A 22 22.14 3.70 22.13
N LYS A 23 22.55 4.76 22.85
CA LYS A 23 21.70 5.47 23.82
C LYS A 23 21.37 6.88 23.34
N GLY A 24 20.13 7.31 23.58
CA GLY A 24 19.65 8.64 23.18
C GLY A 24 19.54 8.84 21.67
N LYS A 25 19.27 10.09 21.26
CA LYS A 25 19.28 10.49 19.84
C LYS A 25 20.74 10.74 19.43
N ILE A 26 21.15 10.15 18.31
CA ILE A 26 22.48 10.40 17.73
C ILE A 26 22.59 11.88 17.33
N LEU A 27 23.80 12.43 17.46
CA LEU A 27 24.09 13.77 16.99
C LEU A 27 23.83 13.86 15.48
N ASN A 28 23.10 14.88 15.04
CA ASN A 28 22.93 15.13 13.60
C ASN A 28 24.27 15.58 12.97
N VAL A 29 24.91 14.64 12.28
CA VAL A 29 26.20 14.83 11.63
C VAL A 29 26.14 15.69 10.36
N GLU A 30 24.95 15.89 9.79
CA GLU A 30 24.77 16.80 8.65
C GLU A 30 24.95 18.25 9.07
N LYS A 31 24.47 18.61 10.27
CA LYS A 31 24.54 19.99 10.80
C LYS A 31 25.77 20.22 11.68
N ALA A 32 26.35 19.17 12.26
CA ALA A 32 27.45 19.29 13.18
C ALA A 32 28.80 19.36 12.45
N ARG A 33 29.72 20.20 12.94
CA ARG A 33 31.11 20.21 12.50
C ARG A 33 31.80 18.88 12.84
N PHE A 34 32.79 18.50 12.04
CA PHE A 34 33.54 17.25 12.17
C PHE A 34 34.09 17.02 13.59
N ASP A 35 34.69 18.02 14.22
CA ASP A 35 35.21 17.91 15.60
C ASP A 35 34.12 17.60 16.63
N LYS A 36 32.94 18.21 16.47
CA LYS A 36 31.79 17.99 17.36
C LYS A 36 31.19 16.59 17.15
N MET A 37 31.25 16.07 15.93
CA MET A 37 30.88 14.69 15.63
C MET A 37 31.83 13.70 16.32
N LEU A 38 33.15 13.91 16.22
CA LEU A 38 34.14 13.06 16.90
C LEU A 38 34.05 13.13 18.42
N GLY A 39 33.66 14.28 18.97
CA GLY A 39 33.38 14.45 20.40
C GLY A 39 32.15 13.70 20.91
N SER A 40 31.30 13.17 20.03
CA SER A 40 30.14 12.36 20.44
C SER A 40 30.57 10.94 20.80
N GLN A 41 30.32 10.55 22.05
CA GLN A 41 30.66 9.20 22.54
C GLN A 41 29.99 8.09 21.73
N GLU A 42 28.73 8.28 21.31
CA GLU A 42 27.99 7.31 20.50
C GLU A 42 28.62 7.14 19.12
N VAL A 43 28.98 8.25 18.46
CA VAL A 43 29.64 8.23 17.13
C VAL A 43 31.04 7.63 17.21
N ALA A 44 31.83 8.03 18.21
CA ALA A 44 33.16 7.46 18.45
C ALA A 44 33.12 5.95 18.68
N THR A 45 32.12 5.48 19.45
CA THR A 45 31.91 4.05 19.70
C THR A 45 31.51 3.31 18.42
N LEU A 46 30.64 3.91 17.59
CA LEU A 46 30.24 3.36 16.29
C LEU A 46 31.43 3.21 15.35
N ILE A 47 32.24 4.26 15.17
CA ILE A 47 33.45 4.24 14.32
C ILE A 47 34.40 3.14 14.80
N LYS A 48 34.65 3.07 16.11
CA LYS A 48 35.52 2.03 16.69
C LYS A 48 34.97 0.63 16.44
N ALA A 49 33.65 0.43 16.58
CA ALA A 49 33.02 -0.86 16.34
C ALA A 49 33.16 -1.31 14.87
N LEU A 50 32.96 -0.41 13.92
CA LEU A 50 33.08 -0.68 12.48
C LEU A 50 34.53 -0.98 12.06
N GLY A 51 35.49 -0.26 12.64
CA GLY A 51 36.93 -0.54 12.48
C GLY A 51 37.55 -0.11 11.15
N CYS A 52 36.79 0.54 10.27
CA CYS A 52 37.27 1.06 9.00
C CYS A 52 37.80 2.50 9.07
N GLY A 53 37.87 3.13 10.24
CA GLY A 53 38.28 4.55 10.35
C GLY A 53 37.21 5.52 9.83
N ILE A 54 37.53 6.82 9.80
CA ILE A 54 36.67 7.89 9.27
C ILE A 54 37.53 9.03 8.72
N GLY A 55 37.04 9.77 7.73
CA GLY A 55 37.77 10.91 7.13
C GLY A 55 38.77 10.48 6.06
N ALA A 56 39.24 11.43 5.26
CA ALA A 56 39.97 11.16 4.02
C ALA A 56 41.29 10.38 4.21
N GLU A 57 41.97 10.56 5.35
CA GLU A 57 43.30 9.96 5.58
C GLU A 57 43.24 8.59 6.29
N ASP A 58 42.28 8.38 7.18
CA ASP A 58 42.21 7.18 8.03
C ASP A 58 41.19 6.13 7.57
N TYR A 59 40.25 6.52 6.72
CA TYR A 59 39.17 5.64 6.31
C TYR A 59 39.62 4.61 5.26
N ASN A 60 39.38 3.34 5.56
CA ASN A 60 39.67 2.21 4.70
C ASN A 60 38.53 1.16 4.78
N PRO A 61 37.66 1.07 3.77
CA PRO A 61 36.52 0.16 3.78
C PRO A 61 36.93 -1.33 3.80
N ASN A 62 38.14 -1.69 3.37
CA ASN A 62 38.64 -3.07 3.40
C ASN A 62 38.98 -3.54 4.82
N LYS A 63 39.11 -2.63 5.79
CA LYS A 63 39.36 -2.96 7.20
C LYS A 63 38.09 -3.10 8.02
N THR A 64 36.91 -3.01 7.39
CA THR A 64 35.63 -3.12 8.09
C THR A 64 35.50 -4.48 8.77
N ARG A 65 35.21 -4.48 10.07
CA ARG A 65 35.09 -5.72 10.86
C ARG A 65 33.85 -6.53 10.50
N TYR A 66 32.78 -5.85 10.09
CA TYR A 66 31.47 -6.42 9.84
C TYR A 66 30.98 -6.08 8.44
N HIS A 67 30.88 -7.09 7.57
CA HIS A 67 30.35 -6.94 6.20
C HIS A 67 28.81 -6.96 6.14
N LYS A 68 28.15 -7.21 7.28
CA LYS A 68 26.69 -7.16 7.44
C LYS A 68 26.36 -6.31 8.65
N ILE A 69 25.98 -5.06 8.40
CA ILE A 69 25.60 -4.08 9.40
C ILE A 69 24.08 -3.93 9.33
N ILE A 70 23.37 -4.30 10.39
CA ILE A 70 21.91 -4.26 10.43
C ILE A 70 21.46 -3.13 11.35
N LEU A 71 20.72 -2.17 10.79
CA LEU A 71 20.07 -1.11 11.55
C LEU A 71 18.72 -1.61 12.07
N MET A 72 18.63 -1.83 13.38
CA MET A 72 17.42 -2.27 14.06
C MET A 72 16.87 -1.13 14.91
N THR A 73 15.83 -0.47 14.40
CA THR A 73 15.13 0.65 15.05
C THR A 73 13.64 0.33 15.14
N ASP A 74 12.95 0.96 16.09
CA ASP A 74 11.50 0.80 16.23
C ASP A 74 10.74 1.34 15.00
N ALA A 75 9.52 0.84 14.81
CA ALA A 75 8.65 1.18 13.67
C ALA A 75 7.90 2.52 13.86
N ASP A 76 8.26 3.30 14.87
CA ASP A 76 7.66 4.59 15.18
C ASP A 76 8.41 5.78 14.54
N VAL A 77 7.89 6.98 14.76
CA VAL A 77 8.45 8.22 14.23
C VAL A 77 9.87 8.46 14.76
N ASP A 78 10.13 8.18 16.04
CA ASP A 78 11.46 8.38 16.65
C ASP A 78 12.50 7.37 16.13
N GLY A 79 12.12 6.12 15.91
CA GLY A 79 12.93 5.11 15.25
C GLY A 79 13.27 5.51 13.81
N SER A 80 12.29 6.06 13.06
CA SER A 80 12.52 6.60 11.72
C SER A 80 13.52 7.77 11.71
N HIS A 81 13.50 8.63 12.73
CA HIS A 81 14.47 9.72 12.88
C HIS A 81 15.88 9.19 13.15
N ILE A 82 16.04 8.27 14.11
CA ILE A 82 17.35 7.68 14.43
C ILE A 82 17.92 6.93 13.21
N ARG A 83 17.07 6.18 12.50
CA ARG A 83 17.45 5.49 11.27
C ARG A 83 17.98 6.46 10.23
N THR A 84 17.28 7.57 9.99
CA THR A 84 17.73 8.60 9.05
C THR A 84 19.07 9.19 9.46
N LEU A 85 19.27 9.49 10.75
CA LEU A 85 20.56 10.02 11.25
C LEU A 85 21.73 9.06 11.02
N LEU A 86 21.51 7.77 11.25
CA LEU A 86 22.50 6.73 10.97
C LEU A 86 22.77 6.58 9.47
N LEU A 87 21.72 6.58 8.64
CA LEU A 87 21.87 6.52 7.19
C LEU A 87 22.65 7.73 6.67
N THR A 88 22.36 8.93 7.14
CA THR A 88 23.11 10.14 6.80
C THR A 88 24.58 10.01 7.23
N PHE A 89 24.85 9.46 8.42
CA PHE A 89 26.21 9.20 8.87
C PHE A 89 26.96 8.25 7.93
N PHE A 90 26.40 7.09 7.60
CA PHE A 90 27.02 6.16 6.65
C PHE A 90 27.19 6.79 5.27
N TYR A 91 26.17 7.48 4.76
CA TYR A 91 26.22 8.15 3.46
C TYR A 91 27.32 9.21 3.38
N ARG A 92 27.50 10.02 4.42
CA ARG A 92 28.48 11.11 4.44
C ARG A 92 29.90 10.64 4.75
N GLN A 93 30.04 9.68 5.66
CA GLN A 93 31.34 9.36 6.26
C GLN A 93 31.91 8.03 5.78
N MET A 94 31.07 7.13 5.27
CA MET A 94 31.44 5.77 4.86
C MET A 94 30.64 5.30 3.62
N PRO A 95 30.62 6.08 2.52
CA PRO A 95 29.76 5.81 1.36
C PRO A 95 30.03 4.43 0.74
N GLU A 96 31.27 3.95 0.70
CA GLU A 96 31.57 2.64 0.10
C GLU A 96 30.96 1.47 0.88
N LEU A 97 30.64 1.62 2.17
CA LEU A 97 29.92 0.57 2.90
C LEU A 97 28.47 0.43 2.39
N VAL A 98 27.88 1.54 1.95
CA VAL A 98 26.57 1.55 1.32
C VAL A 98 26.68 0.96 -0.09
N GLU A 99 27.64 1.41 -0.89
CA GLU A 99 27.85 0.95 -2.27
C GLU A 99 28.20 -0.54 -2.36
N ARG A 100 28.98 -1.06 -1.39
CA ARG A 100 29.32 -2.49 -1.28
C ARG A 100 28.18 -3.34 -0.72
N GLY A 101 27.02 -2.74 -0.41
CA GLY A 101 25.86 -3.45 0.11
C GLY A 101 26.07 -4.04 1.50
N HIS A 102 26.90 -3.43 2.36
CA HIS A 102 27.13 -3.91 3.73
C HIS A 102 26.03 -3.47 4.71
N LEU A 103 25.23 -2.46 4.34
CA LEU A 103 24.20 -1.87 5.20
C LEU A 103 22.82 -2.45 4.91
N TYR A 104 22.16 -2.95 5.96
CA TYR A 104 20.83 -3.55 5.92
C TYR A 104 19.93 -2.86 6.95
N ILE A 105 18.62 -2.84 6.69
CA ILE A 105 17.60 -2.34 7.62
C ILE A 105 16.76 -3.52 8.09
N ALA A 106 16.63 -3.70 9.40
CA ALA A 106 15.74 -4.71 9.95
C ALA A 106 14.28 -4.32 9.71
N GLN A 107 13.46 -5.29 9.31
CA GLN A 107 12.01 -5.14 9.15
C GLN A 107 11.31 -6.02 10.19
N PRO A 108 11.12 -5.53 11.42
CA PRO A 108 10.38 -6.29 12.44
C PRO A 108 8.91 -6.46 12.01
N PRO A 109 8.24 -7.53 12.47
CA PRO A 109 6.82 -7.73 12.19
C PRO A 109 5.97 -6.64 12.87
N LEU A 110 5.00 -6.10 12.14
CA LEU A 110 4.05 -5.10 12.65
C LEU A 110 2.84 -5.75 13.34
N TYR A 111 2.45 -6.95 12.91
CA TYR A 111 1.29 -7.67 13.45
C TYR A 111 1.65 -9.09 13.88
N LYS A 112 0.90 -9.58 14.87
CA LYS A 112 0.85 -11.00 15.25
C LYS A 112 -0.59 -11.45 15.16
N VAL A 113 -0.89 -12.38 14.26
CA VAL A 113 -2.20 -13.01 14.13
C VAL A 113 -2.16 -14.36 14.85
N LYS A 114 -3.19 -14.64 15.67
CA LYS A 114 -3.32 -15.89 16.43
C LYS A 114 -4.67 -16.54 16.15
N LYS A 115 -4.65 -17.74 15.58
CA LYS A 115 -5.84 -18.57 15.35
C LYS A 115 -5.68 -19.89 16.13
N GLY A 116 -6.33 -19.97 17.29
CA GLY A 116 -6.17 -21.11 18.21
C GLY A 116 -4.71 -21.27 18.66
N LYS A 117 -4.08 -22.36 18.21
CA LYS A 117 -2.66 -22.67 18.51
C LYS A 117 -1.66 -22.13 17.48
N GLN A 118 -2.11 -21.71 16.30
CA GLN A 118 -1.25 -21.18 15.26
C GLN A 118 -1.00 -19.69 15.49
N GLU A 119 0.26 -19.27 15.38
CA GLU A 119 0.70 -17.88 15.50
C GLU A 119 1.51 -17.50 14.27
N THR A 120 1.12 -16.42 13.60
CA THR A 120 1.79 -15.91 12.40
C THR A 120 2.17 -14.45 12.60
N TYR A 121 3.43 -14.12 12.31
CA TYR A 121 3.94 -12.75 12.37
C TYR A 121 3.92 -12.13 10.98
N LEU A 122 3.35 -10.93 10.85
CA LEU A 122 3.12 -10.25 9.58
C LEU A 122 3.83 -8.91 9.57
N LYS A 123 4.45 -8.58 8.44
CA LYS A 123 5.35 -7.42 8.30
C LYS A 123 4.62 -6.08 8.15
N ASP A 124 3.46 -6.06 7.49
CA ASP A 124 2.74 -4.86 7.11
C ASP A 124 1.22 -5.08 7.02
N GLU A 125 0.49 -3.99 6.76
CA GLU A 125 -0.96 -4.00 6.59
C GLU A 125 -1.42 -4.86 5.42
N ASP A 126 -0.65 -4.89 4.32
CA ASP A 126 -0.99 -5.69 3.14
C ASP A 126 -0.93 -7.19 3.47
N ALA A 127 0.11 -7.64 4.18
CA ALA A 127 0.21 -9.01 4.66
C ALA A 127 -0.90 -9.35 5.67
N LEU A 128 -1.33 -8.40 6.49
CA LEU A 128 -2.49 -8.57 7.38
C LEU A 128 -3.79 -8.75 6.59
N ALA A 129 -4.04 -7.90 5.59
CA ALA A 129 -5.22 -7.99 4.75
C ALA A 129 -5.29 -9.32 3.99
N GLU A 130 -4.17 -9.77 3.43
CA GLU A 130 -4.06 -11.08 2.77
C GLU A 130 -4.32 -12.24 3.74
N CYS A 131 -3.72 -12.21 4.93
CA CYS A 131 -3.92 -13.23 5.95
C CYS A 131 -5.38 -13.31 6.41
N LEU A 132 -6.01 -12.16 6.71
CA LEU A 132 -7.41 -12.09 7.10
C LEU A 132 -8.34 -12.54 5.96
N GLY A 133 -8.01 -12.19 4.71
CA GLY A 133 -8.70 -12.69 3.52
C GLY A 133 -8.68 -14.21 3.45
N ASN A 134 -7.50 -14.82 3.51
CA ASN A 134 -7.35 -16.27 3.47
C ASN A 134 -8.11 -16.98 4.60
N ILE A 135 -8.05 -16.44 5.82
CA ILE A 135 -8.83 -16.95 6.95
C ILE A 135 -10.33 -16.80 6.67
N GLY A 136 -10.75 -15.64 6.16
CA GLY A 136 -12.12 -15.28 5.85
C GLY A 136 -12.76 -16.15 4.77
N LEU A 137 -12.01 -16.57 3.77
CA LEU A 137 -12.49 -17.42 2.68
C LEU A 137 -12.50 -18.92 3.04
N GLU A 138 -11.78 -19.33 4.09
CA GLU A 138 -11.70 -20.73 4.48
C GLU A 138 -13.08 -21.25 4.90
N GLY A 139 -13.62 -22.21 4.12
CA GLY A 139 -14.94 -22.79 4.31
C GLY A 139 -16.11 -21.82 4.04
N ALA A 140 -15.86 -20.74 3.29
CA ALA A 140 -16.88 -19.78 2.90
C ALA A 140 -17.58 -20.19 1.59
N CYS A 141 -18.89 -19.98 1.54
CA CYS A 141 -19.72 -20.18 0.35
C CYS A 141 -20.64 -18.97 0.16
N ILE A 142 -20.78 -18.48 -1.06
CA ILE A 142 -21.81 -17.52 -1.44
C ILE A 142 -22.83 -18.26 -2.29
N TYR A 143 -24.06 -18.34 -1.82
CA TYR A 143 -25.18 -18.96 -2.50
C TYR A 143 -25.98 -17.90 -3.25
N LEU A 144 -26.16 -18.11 -4.54
CA LEU A 144 -26.96 -17.26 -5.41
C LEU A 144 -28.37 -17.85 -5.55
N ASN A 145 -29.32 -17.03 -5.98
CA ASN A 145 -30.74 -17.41 -6.08
C ASN A 145 -31.05 -18.42 -7.21
N ASN A 146 -30.08 -18.69 -8.08
CA ASN A 146 -30.16 -19.61 -9.21
C ASN A 146 -29.46 -20.95 -8.93
N ASP A 147 -29.39 -21.36 -7.66
CA ASP A 147 -28.70 -22.57 -7.15
C ASP A 147 -27.18 -22.62 -7.42
N ASN A 148 -26.61 -21.55 -7.97
CA ASN A 148 -25.17 -21.42 -8.17
C ASN A 148 -24.48 -21.07 -6.84
N VAL A 149 -23.31 -21.66 -6.62
CA VAL A 149 -22.51 -21.44 -5.42
C VAL A 149 -21.11 -20.99 -5.79
N ILE A 150 -20.69 -19.85 -5.26
CA ILE A 150 -19.32 -19.34 -5.37
C ILE A 150 -18.56 -19.80 -4.12
N SER A 151 -17.62 -20.72 -4.28
CA SER A 151 -16.83 -21.27 -3.16
C SER A 151 -15.44 -21.70 -3.63
N GLY A 152 -14.57 -22.05 -2.68
CA GLY A 152 -13.24 -22.61 -2.96
C GLY A 152 -12.41 -21.71 -3.87
N GLN A 153 -11.83 -22.29 -4.93
CA GLN A 153 -10.94 -21.58 -5.84
C GLN A 153 -11.64 -20.45 -6.61
N VAL A 154 -12.93 -20.60 -6.92
CA VAL A 154 -13.68 -19.55 -7.63
C VAL A 154 -13.82 -18.31 -6.76
N LEU A 155 -14.18 -18.51 -5.49
CA LEU A 155 -14.26 -17.43 -4.51
C LEU A 155 -12.90 -16.77 -4.28
N ALA A 156 -11.83 -17.56 -4.19
CA ALA A 156 -10.47 -17.05 -4.06
C ALA A 156 -10.06 -16.17 -5.25
N ASN A 157 -10.36 -16.59 -6.48
CA ASN A 157 -10.08 -15.80 -7.68
C ASN A 157 -10.86 -14.48 -7.68
N TYR A 158 -12.15 -14.50 -7.30
CA TYR A 158 -12.97 -13.29 -7.26
C TYR A 158 -12.49 -12.33 -6.17
N TYR A 159 -12.08 -12.86 -5.02
CA TYR A 159 -11.48 -12.07 -3.96
C TYR A 159 -10.15 -11.44 -4.37
N GLU A 160 -9.30 -12.15 -5.13
CA GLU A 160 -8.06 -11.58 -5.67
C GLU A 160 -8.36 -10.39 -6.62
N LEU A 161 -9.35 -10.53 -7.51
CA LEU A 161 -9.80 -9.45 -8.39
C LEU A 161 -10.34 -8.26 -7.58
N TYR A 162 -11.12 -8.52 -6.53
CA TYR A 162 -11.60 -7.50 -5.60
C TYR A 162 -10.43 -6.79 -4.89
N GLN A 163 -9.43 -7.51 -4.39
CA GLN A 163 -8.27 -6.89 -3.74
C GLN A 163 -7.49 -6.00 -4.70
N LYS A 164 -7.31 -6.43 -5.95
CA LYS A 164 -6.66 -5.63 -7.00
C LYS A 164 -7.47 -4.36 -7.29
N SER A 165 -8.79 -4.48 -7.46
CA SER A 165 -9.65 -3.32 -7.73
C SER A 165 -9.65 -2.32 -6.56
N GLN A 166 -9.68 -2.79 -5.31
CA GLN A 166 -9.57 -1.92 -4.12
C GLN A 166 -8.22 -1.19 -4.04
N LYS A 167 -7.11 -1.87 -4.37
CA LYS A 167 -5.79 -1.23 -4.45
C LYS A 167 -5.74 -0.13 -5.51
N VAL A 168 -6.32 -0.38 -6.67
CA VAL A 168 -6.42 0.62 -7.75
C VAL A 168 -7.30 1.79 -7.31
N ILE A 169 -8.49 1.55 -6.76
CA ILE A 169 -9.37 2.60 -6.25
C ILE A 169 -8.63 3.45 -5.22
N LYS A 170 -8.02 2.85 -4.20
CA LYS A 170 -7.24 3.55 -3.15
C LYS A 170 -6.07 4.36 -3.73
N LYS A 171 -5.43 3.91 -4.81
CA LYS A 171 -4.37 4.64 -5.50
C LYS A 171 -4.92 5.90 -6.17
N TYR A 172 -6.05 5.78 -6.88
CA TYR A 172 -6.62 6.86 -7.68
C TYR A 172 -7.59 7.78 -6.92
N THR A 173 -8.06 7.43 -5.71
CA THR A 173 -8.88 8.32 -4.87
C THR A 173 -8.16 9.61 -4.47
N LYS A 174 -6.83 9.65 -4.56
CA LYS A 174 -6.02 10.87 -4.39
C LYS A 174 -6.20 11.89 -5.51
N THR A 175 -6.68 11.44 -6.66
CA THR A 175 -6.78 12.24 -7.89
C THR A 175 -8.22 12.36 -8.38
N TYR A 176 -9.04 11.34 -8.18
CA TYR A 176 -10.41 11.27 -8.67
C TYR A 176 -11.39 10.92 -7.54
N PRO A 177 -12.66 11.35 -7.62
CA PRO A 177 -13.67 10.96 -6.64
C PRO A 177 -13.84 9.44 -6.60
N GLU A 178 -13.92 8.87 -5.40
CA GLU A 178 -14.06 7.41 -5.23
C GLU A 178 -15.32 6.87 -5.94
N LYS A 179 -16.44 7.61 -5.86
CA LYS A 179 -17.70 7.24 -6.50
C LYS A 179 -17.58 7.14 -8.02
N LEU A 180 -16.80 8.03 -8.64
CA LEU A 180 -16.51 7.99 -10.07
C LEU A 180 -15.78 6.69 -10.42
N LEU A 181 -14.73 6.35 -9.68
CA LEU A 181 -13.94 5.14 -9.89
C LEU A 181 -14.79 3.87 -9.72
N ARG A 182 -15.62 3.82 -8.68
CA ARG A 182 -16.54 2.69 -8.41
C ARG A 182 -17.59 2.52 -9.51
N VAL A 183 -18.10 3.61 -10.08
CA VAL A 183 -19.03 3.53 -11.22
C VAL A 183 -18.31 3.05 -12.48
N MET A 184 -17.07 3.48 -12.70
CA MET A 184 -16.26 3.03 -13.85
C MET A 184 -15.94 1.53 -13.79
N VAL A 185 -15.85 0.92 -12.60
CA VAL A 185 -15.67 -0.53 -12.44
C VAL A 185 -16.82 -1.30 -13.10
N TYR A 186 -18.07 -0.97 -12.76
CA TYR A 186 -19.26 -1.66 -13.26
C TYR A 186 -19.81 -1.07 -14.58
N GLY A 187 -19.12 -0.07 -15.13
CA GLY A 187 -19.49 0.59 -16.37
C GLY A 187 -19.08 -0.21 -17.60
N THR A 188 -19.61 0.17 -18.76
CA THR A 188 -19.10 -0.32 -20.04
C THR A 188 -17.64 0.08 -20.21
N LYS A 189 -16.77 -0.80 -20.72
CA LYS A 189 -15.36 -0.48 -20.98
C LYS A 189 -15.23 0.76 -21.87
N TYR A 190 -14.31 1.65 -21.54
CA TYR A 190 -13.98 2.81 -22.36
C TYR A 190 -13.33 2.38 -23.69
N VAL A 191 -13.77 2.97 -24.81
CA VAL A 191 -13.23 2.72 -26.16
C VAL A 191 -13.00 4.06 -26.87
N ASP A 192 -11.72 4.38 -27.07
CA ASP A 192 -11.23 5.68 -27.58
C ASP A 192 -11.62 5.95 -29.05
N GLU A 193 -11.86 4.90 -29.85
CA GLU A 193 -12.19 5.02 -31.29
C GLU A 193 -13.70 5.09 -31.58
N SER A 194 -14.54 5.19 -30.56
CA SER A 194 -15.99 5.29 -30.76
C SER A 194 -16.42 6.73 -31.06
N THR A 195 -17.37 6.90 -31.98
CA THR A 195 -18.05 8.19 -32.27
C THR A 195 -18.85 8.74 -31.08
N ASP A 196 -18.75 8.12 -29.91
CA ASP A 196 -19.75 8.21 -28.84
C ASP A 196 -19.19 8.34 -27.42
N ILE A 197 -17.94 8.80 -27.29
CA ILE A 197 -17.26 9.02 -26.00
C ILE A 197 -18.10 9.93 -25.08
N SER A 198 -18.78 10.93 -25.64
CA SER A 198 -19.66 11.82 -24.87
C SER A 198 -20.86 11.07 -24.27
N GLN A 199 -21.50 10.16 -25.00
CA GLN A 199 -22.58 9.32 -24.44
C GLN A 199 -22.07 8.36 -23.37
N TRP A 200 -20.87 7.79 -23.55
CA TRP A 200 -20.24 6.98 -22.51
C TRP A 200 -20.09 7.76 -21.20
N TRP A 201 -19.56 8.99 -21.28
CA TRP A 201 -19.40 9.87 -20.13
C TRP A 201 -20.74 10.31 -19.52
N GLN A 202 -21.75 10.59 -20.34
CA GLN A 202 -23.10 10.88 -19.87
C GLN A 202 -23.64 9.72 -19.03
N LYS A 203 -23.51 8.48 -19.51
CA LYS A 203 -23.93 7.28 -18.77
C LYS A 203 -23.17 7.11 -17.45
N ILE A 204 -21.87 7.38 -17.42
CA ILE A 204 -21.06 7.36 -16.18
C ILE A 204 -21.55 8.41 -15.19
N VAL A 205 -21.82 9.64 -15.64
CA VAL A 205 -22.32 10.73 -14.79
C VAL A 205 -23.72 10.43 -14.26
N GLU A 206 -24.61 9.88 -15.09
CA GLU A 206 -25.94 9.42 -14.70
C GLU A 206 -25.85 8.35 -13.60
N ASN A 207 -25.01 7.34 -13.78
CA ASN A 207 -24.80 6.28 -12.80
C ASN A 207 -24.21 6.82 -11.48
N CYS A 208 -23.30 7.80 -11.55
CA CYS A 208 -22.81 8.49 -10.35
C CYS A 208 -23.96 9.18 -9.59
N ASN A 209 -24.83 9.89 -10.32
CA ASN A 209 -25.96 10.62 -9.74
C ASN A 209 -27.07 9.71 -9.20
N GLN A 210 -27.31 8.54 -9.81
CA GLN A 210 -28.27 7.55 -9.27
C GLN A 210 -27.88 7.07 -7.86
N LYS A 211 -26.58 7.00 -7.57
CA LYS A 211 -26.03 6.63 -6.26
C LYS A 211 -25.57 7.84 -5.44
N ALA A 212 -25.89 9.07 -5.87
CA ALA A 212 -25.49 10.29 -5.16
C ALA A 212 -26.41 10.55 -3.96
N LEU A 213 -25.84 11.17 -2.92
CA LEU A 213 -26.63 11.67 -1.79
C LEU A 213 -27.26 13.02 -2.18
N ALA A 214 -28.26 13.46 -1.42
CA ALA A 214 -29.00 14.69 -1.71
C ALA A 214 -28.13 15.96 -1.82
N TYR A 215 -26.94 15.96 -1.21
CA TYR A 215 -25.98 17.06 -1.18
C TYR A 215 -24.79 16.87 -2.13
N GLU A 216 -24.88 15.91 -3.05
CA GLU A 216 -23.82 15.54 -3.98
C GLU A 216 -24.36 15.52 -5.41
N ARG A 217 -23.58 16.02 -6.38
CA ARG A 217 -23.92 15.93 -7.81
C ARG A 217 -22.67 15.79 -8.67
N PHE A 218 -22.81 15.12 -9.80
CA PHE A 218 -21.81 15.01 -10.84
C PHE A 218 -22.34 15.66 -12.12
N LYS A 219 -21.48 16.41 -12.82
CA LYS A 219 -21.77 16.98 -14.14
C LYS A 219 -20.64 16.63 -15.09
N LEU A 220 -21.00 16.31 -16.34
CA LEU A 220 -20.02 16.13 -17.40
C LEU A 220 -19.31 17.46 -17.69
N ILE A 221 -17.99 17.43 -17.78
CA ILE A 221 -17.18 18.54 -18.30
C ILE A 221 -16.36 18.06 -19.49
N GLU A 222 -16.21 18.95 -20.45
CA GLU A 222 -15.41 18.77 -21.67
C GLU A 222 -14.44 19.95 -21.76
N THR A 223 -13.16 19.65 -21.97
CA THR A 223 -12.11 20.64 -22.19
C THR A 223 -11.43 20.37 -23.51
N LYS A 224 -11.24 21.41 -24.32
CA LYS A 224 -10.51 21.36 -25.58
C LYS A 224 -9.14 21.98 -25.37
N ASP A 225 -8.11 21.24 -25.71
CA ASP A 225 -6.73 21.71 -25.70
C ASP A 225 -6.11 21.51 -27.08
N ILE A 226 -4.97 22.16 -27.35
CA ILE A 226 -4.23 22.02 -28.59
C ILE A 226 -2.89 21.39 -28.24
N ASP A 227 -2.54 20.27 -28.88
CA ASP A 227 -1.25 19.64 -28.67
C ASP A 227 -0.08 20.40 -29.32
N GLU A 228 1.14 19.92 -29.10
CA GLU A 228 2.37 20.53 -29.63
C GLU A 228 2.40 20.55 -31.17
N ASP A 229 1.63 19.68 -31.82
CA ASP A 229 1.50 19.58 -33.28
C ASP A 229 0.32 20.40 -33.83
N GLY A 230 -0.39 21.15 -32.98
CA GLY A 230 -1.51 22.00 -33.36
C GLY A 230 -2.85 21.27 -33.53
N LYS A 231 -2.95 20.01 -33.09
CA LYS A 231 -4.17 19.20 -33.17
C LYS A 231 -5.03 19.40 -31.93
N GLU A 232 -6.33 19.56 -32.13
CA GLU A 232 -7.29 19.63 -31.02
C GLU A 232 -7.41 18.27 -30.30
N ILE A 233 -7.20 18.29 -28.99
CA ILE A 233 -7.44 17.19 -28.07
C ILE A 233 -8.66 17.53 -27.22
N ILE A 234 -9.68 16.68 -27.28
CA ILE A 234 -10.84 16.77 -26.41
C ILE A 234 -10.60 15.86 -25.20
N SER A 235 -10.59 16.44 -24.01
CA SER A 235 -10.53 15.72 -22.75
C SER A 235 -11.85 15.82 -22.02
N TYR A 236 -12.25 14.72 -21.38
CA TYR A 236 -13.49 14.63 -20.63
C TYR A 236 -13.21 14.42 -19.16
N GLY A 237 -14.19 14.80 -18.34
CA GLY A 237 -14.11 14.65 -16.92
C GLY A 237 -15.44 14.84 -16.24
N VAL A 238 -15.38 14.99 -14.92
CA VAL A 238 -16.55 15.34 -14.12
C VAL A 238 -16.27 16.55 -13.26
N ASN A 239 -17.23 17.45 -13.19
CA ASN A 239 -17.36 18.36 -12.07
C ASN A 239 -18.12 17.62 -10.96
N HIS A 240 -17.48 17.49 -9.80
CA HIS A 240 -18.07 16.86 -8.61
C HIS A 240 -18.34 17.92 -7.58
N TYR A 241 -19.62 18.07 -7.23
CA TYR A 241 -20.07 18.92 -6.14
C TYR A 241 -20.38 18.08 -4.93
N ILE A 242 -19.83 18.47 -3.79
CA ILE A 242 -20.15 17.87 -2.50
C ILE A 242 -19.99 18.90 -1.39
N ASN A 243 -20.95 18.96 -0.47
CA ASN A 243 -20.91 19.84 0.71
C ASN A 243 -20.65 21.33 0.41
N GLY A 244 -21.14 21.84 -0.72
CA GLY A 244 -20.96 23.25 -1.09
C GLY A 244 -19.75 23.57 -1.97
N TYR A 245 -18.90 22.58 -2.26
CA TYR A 245 -17.69 22.76 -3.07
C TYR A 245 -17.83 22.05 -4.41
N ASP A 246 -17.55 22.75 -5.50
CA ASP A 246 -17.41 22.20 -6.84
C ASP A 246 -15.92 21.96 -7.13
N THR A 247 -15.57 20.80 -7.68
CA THR A 247 -14.20 20.47 -8.10
C THR A 247 -14.22 19.74 -9.43
N ASP A 248 -13.37 20.20 -10.36
CA ASP A 248 -13.26 19.64 -11.71
C ASP A 248 -12.18 18.55 -11.75
N TYR A 249 -12.55 17.40 -12.33
CA TYR A 249 -11.69 16.23 -12.46
C TYR A 249 -11.62 15.80 -13.91
N ILE A 250 -10.56 16.22 -14.61
CA ILE A 250 -10.26 15.76 -15.97
C ILE A 250 -9.55 14.41 -15.90
N VAL A 251 -10.14 13.39 -16.55
CA VAL A 251 -9.56 12.05 -16.60
C VAL A 251 -8.73 11.94 -17.87
N LYS A 252 -7.41 11.76 -17.70
CA LYS A 252 -6.48 11.67 -18.82
C LYS A 252 -6.77 10.40 -19.62
N SER A 253 -6.74 10.50 -20.95
CA SER A 253 -6.91 9.33 -21.83
C SER A 253 -5.93 8.20 -21.51
N SER A 254 -4.70 8.54 -21.12
CA SER A 254 -3.68 7.58 -20.69
C SER A 254 -4.08 6.70 -19.51
N PHE A 255 -5.02 7.14 -18.65
CA PHE A 255 -5.58 6.31 -17.58
C PHE A 255 -6.25 5.06 -18.13
N PHE A 256 -7.03 5.19 -19.21
CA PHE A 256 -7.79 4.08 -19.80
C PHE A 256 -6.88 3.04 -20.50
N SER A 257 -5.64 3.41 -20.81
CA SER A 257 -4.63 2.50 -21.35
C SER A 257 -3.79 1.81 -20.27
N THR A 258 -4.01 2.12 -18.99
CA THR A 258 -3.24 1.51 -17.90
C THR A 258 -3.72 0.10 -17.57
N LYS A 259 -2.79 -0.73 -17.06
CA LYS A 259 -3.11 -2.03 -16.48
C LYS A 259 -4.10 -1.92 -15.31
N ASP A 260 -3.99 -0.85 -14.54
CA ASP A 260 -4.88 -0.56 -13.41
C ASP A 260 -6.35 -0.41 -13.87
N TYR A 261 -6.61 0.32 -14.95
CA TYR A 261 -7.96 0.44 -15.51
C TYR A 261 -8.47 -0.89 -16.08
N GLU A 262 -7.60 -1.65 -16.76
CA GLU A 262 -7.95 -2.99 -17.26
C GLU A 262 -8.36 -3.93 -16.11
N ASP A 263 -7.65 -3.89 -14.98
CA ASP A 263 -7.97 -4.70 -13.81
C ASP A 263 -9.31 -4.30 -13.17
N LEU A 264 -9.65 -3.00 -13.14
CA LEU A 264 -10.98 -2.52 -12.70
C LEU A 264 -12.10 -3.07 -13.57
N VAL A 265 -11.95 -2.97 -14.90
CA VAL A 265 -12.95 -3.44 -15.86
C VAL A 265 -13.08 -4.96 -15.82
N THR A 266 -11.96 -5.68 -15.65
CA THR A 266 -11.96 -7.15 -15.52
C THR A 266 -12.77 -7.58 -14.30
N TYR A 267 -12.54 -6.94 -13.15
CA TYR A 267 -13.33 -7.19 -11.94
C TYR A 267 -14.81 -6.88 -12.15
N GLY A 268 -15.14 -5.74 -12.77
CA GLY A 268 -16.52 -5.36 -13.07
C GLY A 268 -17.25 -6.35 -13.97
N ASN A 269 -16.61 -6.80 -15.05
CA ASN A 269 -17.18 -7.76 -16.01
C ASN A 269 -17.45 -9.13 -15.37
N VAL A 270 -16.57 -9.58 -14.47
CA VAL A 270 -16.77 -10.86 -13.76
C VAL A 270 -18.01 -10.80 -12.86
N LEU A 271 -18.29 -9.63 -12.27
CA LEU A 271 -19.43 -9.45 -11.38
C LEU A 271 -20.71 -9.01 -12.08
N SER A 272 -20.65 -8.40 -13.26
CA SER A 272 -21.83 -7.90 -13.98
C SER A 272 -22.81 -9.00 -14.34
N ASP A 273 -22.32 -10.22 -14.53
CA ASP A 273 -23.14 -11.39 -14.88
C ASP A 273 -23.73 -12.08 -13.65
N ILE A 274 -23.41 -11.62 -12.44
CA ILE A 274 -23.83 -12.24 -11.19
C ILE A 274 -24.98 -11.45 -10.58
N TYR A 275 -26.15 -12.10 -10.50
CA TYR A 275 -27.31 -11.54 -9.82
C TYR A 275 -27.32 -11.95 -8.33
N PHE A 276 -27.18 -10.95 -7.46
CA PHE A 276 -27.16 -11.12 -6.00
C PHE A 276 -28.54 -11.02 -5.34
N GLY A 277 -29.63 -10.82 -6.09
CA GLY A 277 -30.96 -10.69 -5.49
C GLY A 277 -31.40 -11.97 -4.78
N GLY A 278 -31.46 -11.92 -3.44
CA GLY A 278 -31.74 -13.07 -2.58
C GLY A 278 -30.52 -13.93 -2.25
N ALA A 279 -29.31 -13.50 -2.60
CA ALA A 279 -28.08 -14.21 -2.29
C ALA A 279 -27.75 -14.15 -0.79
N TYR A 280 -27.04 -15.16 -0.31
CA TYR A 280 -26.52 -15.19 1.06
C TYR A 280 -25.12 -15.78 1.11
N VAL A 281 -24.32 -15.29 2.04
CA VAL A 281 -22.99 -15.81 2.36
C VAL A 281 -23.08 -16.69 3.60
N GLU A 282 -22.36 -17.81 3.60
CA GLU A 282 -22.28 -18.75 4.72
C GLU A 282 -20.84 -19.07 5.06
N ARG A 283 -20.52 -19.11 6.36
CA ARG A 283 -19.25 -19.58 6.87
C ARG A 283 -19.40 -20.10 8.29
N GLY A 284 -18.84 -21.28 8.58
CA GLY A 284 -18.85 -21.85 9.93
C GLY A 284 -20.26 -22.07 10.51
N GLY A 285 -21.26 -22.33 9.66
CA GLY A 285 -22.67 -22.52 10.05
C GLY A 285 -23.45 -21.23 10.33
N LYS A 286 -22.84 -20.06 10.15
CA LYS A 286 -23.54 -18.75 10.17
C LYS A 286 -23.86 -18.33 8.74
N LYS A 287 -24.98 -17.64 8.56
CA LYS A 287 -25.43 -17.10 7.27
C LYS A 287 -25.84 -15.63 7.37
N GLU A 288 -25.64 -14.89 6.28
CA GLU A 288 -26.06 -13.49 6.14
C GLU A 288 -26.52 -13.22 4.70
N TYR A 289 -27.62 -12.50 4.51
CA TYR A 289 -28.07 -12.07 3.19
C TYR A 289 -27.26 -10.87 2.71
N VAL A 290 -26.93 -10.86 1.42
CA VAL A 290 -26.00 -9.89 0.82
C VAL A 290 -26.57 -9.35 -0.48
N ASP A 291 -26.33 -8.07 -0.74
CA ASP A 291 -26.85 -7.37 -1.92
C ASP A 291 -25.84 -7.35 -3.07
N ASP A 292 -24.56 -7.57 -2.78
CA ASP A 292 -23.46 -7.58 -3.75
C ASP A 292 -22.25 -8.38 -3.24
N PHE A 293 -21.21 -8.47 -4.06
CA PHE A 293 -19.97 -9.15 -3.69
C PHE A 293 -19.22 -8.43 -2.56
N GLU A 294 -19.26 -7.10 -2.52
CA GLU A 294 -18.51 -6.30 -1.53
C GLU A 294 -19.07 -6.53 -0.12
N SER A 295 -20.39 -6.50 0.05
CA SER A 295 -21.08 -6.83 1.30
C SER A 295 -20.82 -8.27 1.76
N ALA A 296 -20.73 -9.23 0.83
CA ALA A 296 -20.34 -10.60 1.14
C ALA A 296 -18.90 -10.71 1.68
N ILE A 297 -17.95 -10.04 1.02
CA ILE A 297 -16.55 -10.01 1.46
C ILE A 297 -16.42 -9.29 2.80
N ASP A 298 -17.09 -8.16 2.99
CA ASP A 298 -17.06 -7.40 4.26
C ASP A 298 -17.55 -8.24 5.43
N TRP A 299 -18.63 -9.01 5.23
CA TRP A 299 -19.13 -9.95 6.23
C TRP A 299 -18.11 -11.07 6.52
N LEU A 300 -17.51 -11.68 5.49
CA LEU A 300 -16.50 -12.74 5.65
C LEU A 300 -15.27 -12.27 6.41
N LEU A 301 -14.79 -11.05 6.09
CA LEU A 301 -13.65 -10.44 6.77
C LEU A 301 -13.99 -10.08 8.22
N LYS A 302 -15.22 -9.66 8.50
CA LYS A 302 -15.69 -9.39 9.86
C LYS A 302 -15.74 -10.66 10.70
N GLU A 303 -16.23 -11.77 10.14
CA GLU A 303 -16.23 -13.08 10.80
C GLU A 303 -14.83 -13.70 10.92
N ALA A 304 -13.84 -13.20 10.17
CA ALA A 304 -12.45 -13.67 10.25
C ALA A 304 -11.65 -13.03 11.39
N ARG A 305 -12.06 -11.84 11.84
CA ARG A 305 -11.42 -11.05 12.91
C ARG A 305 -11.85 -11.52 14.29
#